data_AF-A0A0F9QMY7-F1
#
_entry.id   AF-A0A0F9QMY7-F1
#
_cell.length_a   1.000
_cell.length_b   1.000
_cell.length_c   1.000
_cell.angle_alpha   90.00
_cell.angle_beta   90.00
_cell.angle_gamma   90.00
#
_symmetry.space_group_name_H-M   'P 1'
#
loop_
_entity.id
_entity.type
_entity.pdbx_description
1 polymer ?
#
loop_
_entity_poly.entity_id
_entity_poly.type
_entity_poly.pdbx_seq_one_letter_code
_entity_poly.pdbx_strand_id
1 'polypeptide(L)'
;MADKENKETLNLEGRREFAEPVTNKTYYIAAPTADDVRGADWQYSKMYTKSLVEGITTSAEMIDILMRRGIVGPEFEQRQKELTDELSVKVGKLQSVNSLDDKQTSALEVAAAREELFNWNQRLNGPMANTCEQIADDSRLEYLTSRMVQTKEGEKVWDEYSDFLVEKNQSFAMRARFEIMLYLQGLDSDFLEKTPEAVAVKEIEEEIQTKATEALAELEKMTIKDDEPEEEKPKLKVESKPKAKAATKRGRPKKTITSE
;
A
#
# COMPACT_ATOMS: atom_id res chain seq x y z
N MET A 1 -46.12 1.79 28.73
CA MET A 1 -45.81 1.36 27.36
C MET A 1 -44.34 1.64 27.15
N ALA A 2 -43.51 0.61 27.31
CA ALA A 2 -42.06 0.70 27.16
C ALA A 2 -41.73 -0.19 25.97
N ASP A 3 -41.62 0.41 24.79
CA ASP A 3 -41.07 -0.26 23.61
C ASP A 3 -39.59 -0.43 23.86
N LYS A 4 -39.23 -1.64 24.31
CA LYS A 4 -37.85 -2.12 24.24
C LYS A 4 -37.56 -2.39 22.78
N GLU A 5 -36.85 -1.45 22.16
CA GLU A 5 -36.16 -1.66 20.89
C GLU A 5 -35.33 -2.93 21.00
N ASN A 6 -35.80 -3.96 20.32
CA ASN A 6 -35.04 -5.17 20.06
C ASN A 6 -34.01 -4.80 18.98
N LYS A 7 -32.90 -4.16 19.37
CA LYS A 7 -31.72 -4.05 18.51
C LYS A 7 -31.19 -5.45 18.31
N GLU A 8 -31.69 -6.12 17.27
CA GLU A 8 -31.04 -7.28 16.67
C GLU A 8 -29.59 -6.90 16.44
N THR A 9 -28.70 -7.43 17.27
CA THR A 9 -27.26 -7.39 17.01
C THR A 9 -27.06 -8.14 15.71
N LEU A 10 -27.05 -7.39 14.60
CA LEU A 10 -26.66 -7.87 13.29
C LEU A 10 -25.39 -8.69 13.46
N ASN A 11 -25.43 -9.94 13.02
CA ASN A 11 -24.24 -10.78 13.05
C ASN A 11 -23.23 -10.18 12.05
N LEU A 12 -22.25 -9.45 12.59
CA LEU A 12 -21.18 -8.80 11.84
C LEU A 12 -19.99 -9.74 11.60
N GLU A 13 -20.03 -10.96 12.15
CA GLU A 13 -18.99 -11.95 11.95
C GLU A 13 -18.89 -12.30 10.45
N GLY A 14 -17.73 -12.01 9.86
CA GLY A 14 -17.42 -12.28 8.46
C GLY A 14 -17.65 -11.12 7.48
N ARG A 15 -18.08 -9.94 7.94
CA ARG A 15 -18.09 -8.75 7.08
C ARG A 15 -16.68 -8.19 6.94
N ARG A 16 -16.36 -7.76 5.72
CA ARG A 16 -15.10 -7.07 5.43
C ARG A 16 -15.06 -5.76 6.23
N GLU A 17 -13.95 -5.55 6.93
CA GLU A 17 -13.71 -4.35 7.72
C GLU A 17 -12.47 -3.60 7.22
N PHE A 18 -12.43 -2.30 7.50
CA PHE A 18 -11.27 -1.45 7.22
C PHE A 18 -11.16 -0.34 8.27
N ALA A 19 -9.95 0.13 8.51
CA ALA A 19 -9.69 1.22 9.45
C ALA A 19 -9.54 2.56 8.73
N GLU A 20 -10.04 3.61 9.36
CA GLU A 20 -9.79 4.98 8.93
C GLU A 20 -8.32 5.37 9.16
N PRO A 21 -7.63 5.98 8.18
CA PRO A 21 -6.20 6.30 8.31
C PRO A 21 -5.83 7.24 9.48
N VAL A 22 -6.74 8.16 9.85
CA VAL A 22 -6.42 9.23 10.83
C VAL A 22 -6.83 8.85 12.25
N THR A 23 -8.07 8.39 12.43
CA THR A 23 -8.62 8.07 13.76
C THR A 23 -8.44 6.61 14.14
N ASN A 24 -8.04 5.75 13.19
CA ASN A 24 -7.99 4.29 13.33
C ASN A 24 -9.35 3.67 13.72
N LYS A 25 -10.45 4.37 13.43
CA LYS A 25 -11.81 3.87 13.64
C LYS A 25 -12.14 2.80 12.60
N THR A 26 -12.71 1.69 13.04
CA THR A 26 -13.10 0.57 12.17
C THR A 26 -14.48 0.78 11.57
N TYR A 27 -14.59 0.47 10.28
CA TYR A 27 -15.81 0.50 9.48
C TYR A 27 -16.01 -0.83 8.77
N TYR A 28 -17.24 -1.11 8.38
CA TYR A 28 -17.65 -2.39 7.79
C TYR A 28 -18.29 -2.18 6.42
N ILE A 29 -18.13 -3.16 5.54
CA ILE A 29 -18.76 -3.17 4.22
C ILE A 29 -19.94 -4.13 4.24
N ALA A 30 -21.12 -3.61 3.89
CA ALA A 30 -22.31 -4.41 3.63
C ALA A 30 -22.48 -4.64 2.13
N ALA A 31 -23.02 -5.81 1.77
CA ALA A 31 -23.44 -6.09 0.40
C ALA A 31 -24.53 -5.09 -0.03
N PRO A 32 -24.49 -4.56 -1.27
CA PRO A 32 -25.50 -3.62 -1.73
C PRO A 32 -26.84 -4.34 -1.91
N THR A 33 -27.93 -3.66 -1.57
CA THR A 33 -29.28 -4.16 -1.87
C THR A 33 -29.62 -3.92 -3.34
N ALA A 34 -30.67 -4.58 -3.84
CA ALA A 34 -31.16 -4.33 -5.20
C ALA A 34 -31.57 -2.85 -5.43
N ASP A 35 -32.04 -2.17 -4.39
CA ASP A 35 -32.39 -0.76 -4.45
C ASP A 35 -31.12 0.12 -4.50
N ASP A 36 -30.06 -0.23 -3.76
CA ASP A 36 -28.77 0.46 -3.86
C ASP A 36 -28.16 0.32 -5.26
N VAL A 37 -28.24 -0.87 -5.87
CA VAL A 37 -27.76 -1.11 -7.25
C VAL A 37 -28.55 -0.27 -8.25
N ARG A 38 -29.89 -0.26 -8.16
CA ARG A 38 -30.73 0.59 -9.03
C ARG A 38 -30.42 2.08 -8.86
N GLY A 39 -30.18 2.52 -7.63
CA GLY A 39 -29.77 3.90 -7.33
C GLY A 39 -28.42 4.26 -7.97
N ALA A 40 -27.47 3.33 -7.94
CA ALA A 40 -26.16 3.50 -8.57
C ALA A 40 -26.27 3.59 -10.10
N ASP A 41 -27.07 2.73 -10.73
CA ASP A 41 -27.31 2.75 -12.18
C ASP A 41 -28.03 4.03 -12.64
N TRP A 42 -28.92 4.55 -11.79
CA TRP A 42 -29.54 5.85 -12.03
C TRP A 42 -28.51 6.99 -11.96
N GLN A 43 -27.60 6.97 -10.98
CA GLN A 43 -26.53 7.97 -10.91
C GLN A 43 -25.57 7.89 -12.08
N TYR A 44 -25.20 6.69 -12.50
CA TYR A 44 -24.44 6.48 -13.74
C TYR A 44 -25.13 7.18 -14.91
N SER A 45 -26.41 6.88 -15.15
CA SER A 45 -27.18 7.41 -16.29
C SER A 45 -27.29 8.94 -16.25
N LYS A 46 -27.50 9.49 -15.04
CA LYS A 46 -27.55 10.95 -14.82
C LYS A 46 -26.21 11.60 -15.15
N MET A 47 -25.12 11.08 -14.63
CA MET A 47 -23.79 11.67 -14.82
C MET A 47 -23.32 11.51 -16.27
N TYR A 48 -23.59 10.36 -16.88
CA TYR A 48 -23.30 10.12 -18.29
C TYR A 48 -24.00 11.14 -19.19
N THR A 49 -25.31 11.32 -19.01
CA THR A 49 -26.12 12.27 -19.79
C THR A 49 -25.64 13.71 -19.57
N LYS A 50 -25.35 14.07 -18.32
CA LYS A 50 -24.82 15.40 -18.00
C LYS A 50 -23.47 15.65 -18.71
N SER A 51 -22.55 14.70 -18.63
CA SER A 51 -21.23 14.77 -19.26
C SER A 51 -21.32 14.96 -20.77
N LEU A 52 -22.22 14.20 -21.42
CA LEU A 52 -22.50 14.35 -22.85
C LEU A 52 -23.04 15.74 -23.21
N VAL A 53 -24.00 16.25 -22.44
CA VAL A 53 -24.57 17.60 -22.66
C VAL A 53 -23.52 18.70 -22.46
N GLU A 54 -22.57 18.49 -21.54
CA GLU A 54 -21.45 19.40 -21.28
C GLU A 54 -20.31 19.26 -22.33
N GLY A 55 -20.45 18.36 -23.30
CA GLY A 55 -19.50 18.18 -24.40
C GLY A 55 -18.24 17.40 -24.01
N ILE A 56 -18.29 16.61 -22.93
CA ILE A 56 -17.24 15.65 -22.60
C ILE A 56 -17.24 14.54 -23.65
N THR A 57 -16.06 14.12 -24.07
CA THR A 57 -15.89 13.08 -25.09
C THR A 57 -16.27 11.70 -24.56
N THR A 58 -16.93 10.91 -25.40
CA THR A 58 -17.10 9.47 -25.17
C THR A 58 -15.77 8.72 -25.29
N SER A 59 -15.73 7.51 -24.76
CA SER A 59 -14.61 6.58 -24.89
C SER A 59 -14.24 6.32 -26.35
N ALA A 60 -15.23 6.17 -27.23
CA ALA A 60 -15.01 5.97 -28.66
C ALA A 60 -14.34 7.19 -29.31
N GLU A 61 -14.88 8.39 -29.06
CA GLU A 61 -14.29 9.63 -29.58
C GLU A 61 -12.88 9.89 -29.03
N MET A 62 -12.63 9.54 -27.76
CA MET A 62 -11.32 9.65 -27.15
C MET A 62 -10.32 8.72 -27.85
N ILE A 63 -10.69 7.46 -28.12
CA ILE A 63 -9.84 6.54 -28.88
C ILE A 63 -9.51 7.12 -30.26
N ASP A 64 -10.50 7.66 -30.98
CA ASP A 64 -10.27 8.31 -32.28
C ASP A 64 -9.33 9.53 -32.18
N ILE A 65 -9.41 10.31 -31.10
CA ILE A 65 -8.48 11.42 -30.84
C ILE A 65 -7.07 10.89 -30.58
N LEU A 66 -6.92 9.85 -29.74
CA LEU A 66 -5.63 9.27 -29.39
C LEU A 66 -4.95 8.61 -30.60
N MET A 67 -5.74 7.94 -31.46
CA MET A 67 -5.25 7.37 -32.71
C MET A 67 -4.76 8.44 -33.69
N ARG A 68 -5.55 9.49 -33.90
CA ARG A 68 -5.15 10.60 -34.78
C ARG A 68 -3.90 11.34 -34.28
N ARG A 69 -3.67 11.36 -32.97
CA ARG A 69 -2.48 11.95 -32.35
C ARG A 69 -1.27 11.01 -32.31
N GLY A 70 -1.40 9.78 -32.81
CA GLY A 70 -0.34 8.77 -32.78
C GLY A 70 0.03 8.33 -31.36
N ILE A 71 -0.88 8.50 -30.39
CA ILE A 71 -0.68 8.05 -29.01
C ILE A 71 -1.01 6.56 -28.91
N VAL A 72 -2.09 6.16 -29.59
CA VAL A 72 -2.58 4.77 -29.67
C VAL A 72 -2.57 4.35 -31.14
N GLY A 73 -2.23 3.10 -31.40
CA GLY A 73 -2.16 2.53 -32.75
C GLY A 73 -1.42 1.19 -32.75
N PRO A 74 -1.12 0.63 -33.94
CA PRO A 74 -0.46 -0.68 -34.04
C PRO A 74 0.87 -0.76 -33.28
N GLU A 75 1.67 0.30 -33.29
CA GLU A 75 2.92 0.37 -32.53
C GLU A 75 2.69 0.37 -31.02
N PHE A 76 1.59 1.00 -30.55
CA PHE A 76 1.23 1.01 -29.15
C PHE A 76 0.86 -0.40 -28.65
N GLU A 77 0.03 -1.09 -29.42
CA GLU A 77 -0.40 -2.47 -29.13
C GLU A 77 0.77 -3.45 -29.19
N GLN A 78 1.65 -3.31 -30.20
CA GLN A 78 2.85 -4.12 -30.30
C GLN A 78 3.75 -3.94 -29.08
N ARG A 79 4.04 -2.70 -28.68
CA ARG A 79 4.89 -2.45 -27.51
C ARG A 79 4.23 -2.94 -26.22
N GLN A 80 2.91 -2.79 -26.08
CA GLN A 80 2.17 -3.32 -24.94
C GLN A 80 2.30 -4.84 -24.85
N LYS A 81 2.21 -5.53 -25.99
CA LYS A 81 2.39 -6.98 -26.06
C LYS A 81 3.82 -7.38 -25.69
N GLU A 82 4.83 -6.71 -26.24
CA GLU A 82 6.25 -6.95 -25.90
C GLU A 82 6.51 -6.82 -24.39
N LEU A 83 6.00 -5.75 -23.77
CA LEU A 83 6.12 -5.53 -22.33
C LEU A 83 5.39 -6.59 -21.50
N THR A 84 4.24 -7.06 -21.98
CA THR A 84 3.48 -8.13 -21.33
C THR A 84 4.23 -9.47 -21.41
N ASP A 85 4.77 -9.79 -22.58
CA ASP A 85 5.58 -11.00 -22.79
C ASP A 85 6.86 -10.96 -21.93
N GLU A 86 7.52 -9.80 -21.86
CA GLU A 86 8.70 -9.58 -21.01
C GLU A 86 8.38 -9.80 -19.52
N LEU A 87 7.27 -9.22 -19.05
CA LEU A 87 6.80 -9.42 -17.67
C LEU A 87 6.53 -10.89 -17.39
N SER A 88 5.84 -11.60 -18.28
CA SER A 88 5.56 -13.04 -18.12
C SER A 88 6.84 -13.88 -18.03
N VAL A 89 7.85 -13.59 -18.85
CA VAL A 89 9.15 -14.29 -18.78
C VAL A 89 9.83 -14.04 -17.43
N LYS A 90 9.85 -12.79 -16.96
CA LYS A 90 10.47 -12.43 -15.67
C LYS A 90 9.74 -13.08 -14.48
N VAL A 91 8.41 -13.14 -14.51
CA VAL A 91 7.61 -13.84 -13.49
C VAL A 91 7.91 -15.34 -13.50
N GLY A 92 7.99 -15.96 -14.68
CA GLY A 92 8.36 -17.38 -14.79
C GLY A 92 9.77 -17.66 -14.24
N LYS A 93 10.73 -16.77 -14.51
CA LYS A 93 12.08 -16.83 -13.93
C LYS A 93 12.04 -16.75 -12.41
N LEU A 94 11.36 -15.75 -11.84
CA LEU A 94 11.22 -15.58 -10.38
C LEU A 94 10.67 -16.86 -9.71
N GLN A 95 9.70 -17.52 -10.31
CA GLN A 95 9.12 -18.77 -9.79
C GLN A 95 10.07 -19.97 -9.83
N SER A 96 11.05 -19.96 -10.75
CA SER A 96 12.00 -21.07 -10.95
C SER A 96 13.29 -20.96 -10.11
N VAL A 97 13.53 -19.79 -9.50
CA VAL A 97 14.77 -19.49 -8.78
C VAL A 97 14.68 -19.97 -7.33
N ASN A 98 15.71 -20.68 -6.88
CA ASN A 98 15.80 -21.24 -5.52
C ASN A 98 16.82 -20.51 -4.62
N SER A 99 17.75 -19.76 -5.22
CA SER A 99 18.76 -19.00 -4.47
C SER A 99 18.20 -17.65 -4.01
N LEU A 100 18.48 -17.25 -2.78
CA LEU A 100 17.96 -16.02 -2.17
C LEU A 100 18.41 -14.76 -2.95
N ASP A 101 19.69 -14.65 -3.25
CA ASP A 101 20.26 -13.49 -3.98
C ASP A 101 19.67 -13.37 -5.39
N ASP A 102 19.49 -14.50 -6.07
CA ASP A 102 18.90 -14.56 -7.41
C ASP A 102 17.39 -14.26 -7.35
N LYS A 103 16.72 -14.65 -6.26
CA LYS A 103 15.29 -14.38 -6.03
C LYS A 103 15.05 -12.91 -5.77
N GLN A 104 15.90 -12.27 -4.98
CA GLN A 104 15.88 -10.82 -4.76
C GLN A 104 16.05 -10.07 -6.08
N THR A 105 17.07 -10.44 -6.87
CA THR A 105 17.35 -9.83 -8.17
C THR A 105 16.16 -10.01 -9.12
N SER A 106 15.61 -11.22 -9.20
CA SER A 106 14.46 -11.52 -10.06
C SER A 106 13.18 -10.80 -9.62
N ALA A 107 12.97 -10.59 -8.32
CA ALA A 107 11.83 -9.84 -7.80
C ALA A 107 11.91 -8.35 -8.20
N LEU A 108 13.11 -7.75 -8.12
CA LEU A 108 13.35 -6.39 -8.60
C LEU A 108 13.13 -6.26 -10.12
N GLU A 109 13.59 -7.24 -10.91
CA GLU A 109 13.36 -7.28 -12.35
C GLU A 109 11.85 -7.33 -12.70
N VAL A 110 11.07 -8.13 -11.96
CA VAL A 110 9.61 -8.22 -12.10
C VAL A 110 8.95 -6.89 -11.74
N ALA A 111 9.35 -6.28 -10.61
CA ALA A 111 8.82 -4.98 -10.18
C ALA A 111 9.06 -3.89 -11.23
N ALA A 112 10.29 -3.80 -11.76
CA ALA A 112 10.64 -2.84 -12.81
C ALA A 112 9.86 -3.07 -14.11
N ALA A 113 9.70 -4.33 -14.55
CA ALA A 113 8.92 -4.65 -15.74
C ALA A 113 7.42 -4.30 -15.58
N ARG A 114 6.86 -4.53 -14.39
CA ARG A 114 5.48 -4.15 -14.08
C ARG A 114 5.31 -2.63 -14.07
N GLU A 115 6.27 -1.90 -13.52
CA GLU A 115 6.27 -0.44 -13.54
C GLU A 115 6.36 0.11 -14.97
N GLU A 116 7.19 -0.46 -15.84
CA GLU A 116 7.27 -0.06 -17.24
C GLU A 116 5.95 -0.32 -17.99
N LEU A 117 5.36 -1.50 -17.82
CA LEU A 117 4.05 -1.82 -18.40
C LEU A 117 2.94 -0.89 -17.87
N PHE A 118 2.96 -0.59 -16.57
CA PHE A 118 2.04 0.36 -15.96
C PHE A 118 2.19 1.75 -16.60
N ASN A 119 3.41 2.29 -16.67
CA ASN A 119 3.70 3.58 -17.27
C ASN A 119 3.29 3.64 -18.75
N TRP A 120 3.47 2.54 -19.50
CA TRP A 120 3.00 2.46 -20.88
C TRP A 120 1.48 2.55 -20.98
N ASN A 121 0.76 1.79 -20.15
CA ASN A 121 -0.69 1.80 -20.09
C ASN A 121 -1.26 3.16 -19.65
N GLN A 122 -0.54 3.94 -18.83
CA GLN A 122 -0.96 5.28 -18.42
C GLN A 122 -1.14 6.25 -19.60
N ARG A 123 -0.48 6.02 -20.74
CA ARG A 123 -0.67 6.83 -21.95
C ARG A 123 -2.09 6.72 -22.51
N LEU A 124 -2.74 5.58 -22.32
CA LEU A 124 -4.14 5.35 -22.68
C LEU A 124 -5.06 5.69 -21.50
N ASN A 125 -4.76 5.16 -20.31
CA ASN A 125 -5.64 5.29 -19.15
C ASN A 125 -5.82 6.74 -18.70
N GLY A 126 -4.77 7.58 -18.79
CA GLY A 126 -4.84 8.98 -18.39
C GLY A 126 -5.91 9.76 -19.16
N PRO A 127 -5.87 9.80 -20.50
CA PRO A 127 -6.92 10.41 -21.29
C PRO A 127 -8.29 9.74 -21.10
N MET A 128 -8.33 8.40 -21.05
CA MET A 128 -9.57 7.64 -20.89
C MET A 128 -10.28 7.93 -19.55
N ALA A 129 -9.54 8.36 -18.53
CA ALA A 129 -10.10 8.74 -17.24
C ALA A 129 -11.08 9.93 -17.31
N ASN A 130 -11.03 10.72 -18.39
CA ASN A 130 -11.85 11.92 -18.58
C ASN A 130 -13.02 11.69 -19.53
N THR A 131 -13.36 10.44 -19.83
CA THR A 131 -14.48 10.10 -20.71
C THR A 131 -15.80 10.14 -19.96
N CYS A 132 -16.90 10.34 -20.68
CA CYS A 132 -18.25 10.30 -20.12
C CYS A 132 -18.52 8.99 -19.35
N GLU A 133 -18.08 7.86 -19.91
CA GLU A 133 -18.24 6.54 -19.29
C GLU A 133 -17.48 6.46 -17.96
N GLN A 134 -16.21 6.86 -17.93
CA GLN A 134 -15.42 6.77 -16.71
C GLN A 134 -15.96 7.69 -15.61
N ILE A 135 -16.35 8.92 -15.94
CA ILE A 135 -16.92 9.87 -14.96
C ILE A 135 -18.24 9.31 -14.39
N ALA A 136 -19.04 8.65 -15.23
CA ALA A 136 -20.27 8.01 -14.81
C ALA A 136 -20.04 6.77 -13.93
N ASP A 137 -19.06 5.93 -14.27
CA ASP A 137 -18.67 4.77 -13.45
C ASP A 137 -18.09 5.20 -12.10
N ASP A 138 -17.29 6.27 -12.07
CA ASP A 138 -16.80 6.88 -10.85
C ASP A 138 -17.95 7.34 -9.95
N SER A 139 -18.96 8.03 -10.53
CA SER A 139 -20.16 8.46 -9.80
C SER A 139 -20.99 7.28 -9.27
N ARG A 140 -21.05 6.19 -10.04
CA ARG A 140 -21.70 4.94 -9.62
C ARG A 140 -21.00 4.32 -8.41
N LEU A 141 -19.66 4.26 -8.45
CA LEU A 141 -18.85 3.75 -7.35
C LEU A 141 -18.98 4.62 -6.10
N GLU A 142 -19.01 5.94 -6.26
CA GLU A 142 -19.23 6.88 -5.15
C GLU A 142 -20.61 6.70 -4.52
N TYR A 143 -21.66 6.52 -5.33
CA TYR A 143 -22.99 6.21 -4.82
C TYR A 143 -23.00 4.89 -4.03
N LEU A 144 -22.43 3.82 -4.58
CA LEU A 144 -22.34 2.54 -3.85
C LEU A 144 -21.55 2.68 -2.55
N THR A 145 -20.46 3.46 -2.57
CA THR A 145 -19.68 3.75 -1.37
C THR A 145 -20.53 4.41 -0.30
N SER A 146 -21.36 5.39 -0.66
CA SER A 146 -22.25 6.05 0.30
C SER A 146 -23.30 5.11 0.90
N ARG A 147 -23.64 4.01 0.23
CA ARG A 147 -24.69 3.07 0.66
C ARG A 147 -24.17 1.85 1.42
N MET A 148 -22.93 1.43 1.14
CA MET A 148 -22.38 0.15 1.59
C MET A 148 -21.54 0.26 2.87
N VAL A 149 -21.01 1.44 3.19
CA VAL A 149 -20.16 1.62 4.37
C VAL A 149 -21.02 1.80 5.62
N GLN A 150 -20.72 1.00 6.65
CA GLN A 150 -21.45 0.96 7.90
C GLN A 150 -20.54 1.11 9.11
N THR A 151 -21.09 1.60 10.22
CA THR A 151 -20.44 1.56 11.53
C THR A 151 -20.49 0.15 12.12
N LYS A 152 -19.83 -0.05 13.26
CA LYS A 152 -19.89 -1.30 14.01
C LYS A 152 -21.31 -1.66 14.46
N GLU A 153 -22.20 -0.69 14.57
CA GLU A 153 -23.59 -0.91 14.96
C GLU A 153 -24.45 -1.36 13.77
N GLY A 154 -23.88 -1.40 12.55
CA GLY A 154 -24.60 -1.71 11.31
C GLY A 154 -25.33 -0.52 10.71
N GLU A 155 -25.17 0.68 11.29
CA GLU A 155 -25.77 1.93 10.81
C GLU A 155 -24.96 2.46 9.62
N LYS A 156 -25.63 3.05 8.62
CA LYS A 156 -24.93 3.63 7.47
C LYS A 156 -24.13 4.84 7.92
N VAL A 157 -22.92 5.00 7.37
CA VAL A 157 -22.09 6.17 7.68
C VAL A 157 -22.67 7.44 7.08
N TRP A 158 -23.30 7.32 5.93
CA TRP A 158 -24.00 8.40 5.24
C TRP A 158 -25.46 7.99 5.03
N ASP A 159 -26.39 8.87 5.43
CA ASP A 159 -27.82 8.63 5.27
C ASP A 159 -28.21 8.77 3.80
N GLU A 160 -27.68 9.82 3.15
CA GLU A 160 -27.90 10.14 1.76
C GLU A 160 -26.58 10.25 0.96
N TYR A 161 -26.68 10.11 -0.36
CA TYR A 161 -25.52 10.30 -1.24
C TYR A 161 -24.96 11.73 -1.18
N SER A 162 -25.80 12.73 -0.93
CA SER A 162 -25.36 14.11 -0.72
C SER A 162 -24.43 14.28 0.47
N ASP A 163 -24.62 13.47 1.53
CA ASP A 163 -23.79 13.55 2.73
C ASP A 163 -22.36 13.08 2.44
N PHE A 164 -22.23 12.04 1.60
CA PHE A 164 -20.93 11.58 1.11
C PHE A 164 -20.22 12.65 0.27
N LEU A 165 -20.96 13.35 -0.61
CA LEU A 165 -20.38 14.39 -1.47
C LEU A 165 -19.82 15.60 -0.70
N VAL A 166 -20.34 15.86 0.51
CA VAL A 166 -19.88 16.95 1.38
C VAL A 166 -18.96 16.48 2.52
N GLU A 167 -18.53 15.22 2.47
CA GLU A 167 -17.61 14.64 3.45
C GLU A 167 -16.32 15.46 3.54
N LYS A 168 -15.95 15.85 4.76
CA LYS A 168 -14.76 16.67 5.00
C LYS A 168 -13.52 15.80 5.13
N ASN A 169 -13.68 14.58 5.61
CA ASN A 169 -12.59 13.64 5.75
C ASN A 169 -12.31 12.94 4.42
N GLN A 170 -11.56 13.63 3.55
CA GLN A 170 -11.19 13.13 2.22
C GLN A 170 -10.37 11.84 2.29
N SER A 171 -9.48 11.69 3.28
CA SER A 171 -8.73 10.45 3.50
C SER A 171 -9.65 9.26 3.78
N PHE A 172 -10.69 9.46 4.58
CA PHE A 172 -11.68 8.43 4.86
C PHE A 172 -12.52 8.11 3.63
N ALA A 173 -13.05 9.12 2.94
CA ALA A 173 -13.86 8.94 1.74
C ALA A 173 -13.10 8.18 0.64
N MET A 174 -11.83 8.53 0.40
CA MET A 174 -10.96 7.83 -0.55
C MET A 174 -10.69 6.39 -0.11
N ARG A 175 -10.39 6.16 1.18
CA ARG A 175 -10.16 4.80 1.69
C ARG A 175 -11.41 3.93 1.55
N ALA A 176 -12.57 4.46 1.92
CA ALA A 176 -13.85 3.82 1.76
C ALA A 176 -14.13 3.45 0.29
N ARG A 177 -13.95 4.41 -0.63
CA ARG A 177 -14.13 4.19 -2.06
C ARG A 177 -13.23 3.07 -2.59
N PHE A 178 -11.95 3.07 -2.18
CA PHE A 178 -10.99 2.04 -2.57
C PHE A 178 -11.40 0.64 -2.06
N GLU A 179 -11.82 0.53 -0.80
CA GLU A 179 -12.23 -0.75 -0.22
C GLU A 179 -13.51 -1.29 -0.85
N ILE A 180 -14.45 -0.41 -1.20
CA ILE A 180 -15.67 -0.77 -1.94
C ILE A 180 -15.34 -1.24 -3.35
N MET A 181 -14.43 -0.55 -4.04
CA MET A 181 -13.95 -0.98 -5.36
C MET A 181 -13.37 -2.40 -5.31
N LEU A 182 -12.48 -2.68 -4.36
CA LEU A 182 -11.92 -4.01 -4.17
C LEU A 182 -13.00 -5.04 -3.84
N TYR A 183 -13.96 -4.70 -2.99
CA TYR A 183 -15.08 -5.58 -2.63
C TYR A 183 -15.91 -5.95 -3.85
N LEU A 184 -16.27 -4.99 -4.69
CA LEU A 184 -17.06 -5.22 -5.91
C LEU A 184 -16.29 -6.06 -6.94
N GLN A 185 -14.96 -5.99 -6.94
CA GLN A 185 -14.08 -6.81 -7.78
C GLN A 185 -13.80 -8.20 -7.19
N GLY A 186 -14.26 -8.48 -5.96
CA GLY A 186 -13.98 -9.75 -5.27
C GLY A 186 -12.53 -9.91 -4.83
N LEU A 187 -11.81 -8.79 -4.65
CA LEU A 187 -10.41 -8.76 -4.22
C LEU A 187 -10.31 -8.47 -2.72
N ASP A 188 -9.36 -9.08 -2.03
CA ASP A 188 -9.09 -8.81 -0.61
C ASP A 188 -8.43 -7.43 -0.40
N SER A 189 -8.53 -6.88 0.83
CA SER A 189 -7.90 -5.59 1.19
C SER A 189 -6.37 -5.62 1.10
N ASP A 190 -5.77 -6.79 1.31
CA ASP A 190 -4.33 -7.05 1.29
C ASP A 190 -3.87 -7.66 -0.05
N PHE A 191 -4.68 -7.60 -1.10
CA PHE A 191 -4.37 -8.22 -2.40
C PHE A 191 -2.97 -7.86 -2.93
N LEU A 192 -2.55 -6.59 -2.78
CA LEU A 192 -1.22 -6.14 -3.22
C LEU A 192 -0.07 -6.83 -2.47
N GLU A 193 -0.30 -7.23 -1.22
CA GLU A 193 0.67 -7.95 -0.40
C GLU A 193 0.79 -9.43 -0.76
N LYS A 194 -0.17 -9.97 -1.52
CA LYS A 194 -0.21 -11.36 -1.99
C LYS A 194 0.39 -11.54 -3.39
N THR A 195 0.95 -10.48 -3.97
CA THR A 195 1.59 -10.56 -5.28
C THR A 195 2.88 -11.40 -5.20
N PRO A 196 3.28 -12.12 -6.26
CA PRO A 196 4.47 -12.98 -6.23
C PRO A 196 5.75 -12.24 -5.81
N GLU A 197 5.90 -10.99 -6.24
CA GLU A 197 7.01 -10.13 -5.84
C GLU A 197 6.94 -9.71 -4.37
N ALA A 198 5.75 -9.35 -3.84
CA ALA A 198 5.61 -8.99 -2.44
C ALA A 198 5.85 -10.19 -1.51
N VAL A 199 5.38 -11.38 -1.91
CA VAL A 199 5.64 -12.63 -1.19
C VAL A 199 7.14 -12.95 -1.21
N ALA A 200 7.79 -12.85 -2.37
CA ALA A 200 9.22 -13.11 -2.47
C ALA A 200 10.05 -12.13 -1.60
N VAL A 201 9.69 -10.85 -1.57
CA VAL A 201 10.36 -9.85 -0.72
C VAL A 201 10.14 -10.15 0.76
N LYS A 202 8.92 -10.50 1.20
CA LYS A 202 8.64 -10.89 2.59
C LYS A 202 9.45 -12.11 3.02
N GLU A 203 9.52 -13.15 2.18
CA GLU A 203 10.32 -14.34 2.46
C GLU A 203 11.82 -14.01 2.61
N ILE A 204 12.33 -13.09 1.78
CA ILE A 204 13.72 -12.60 1.88
C ILE A 204 13.92 -11.84 3.20
N GLU A 205 13.01 -10.93 3.56
CA GLU A 205 13.09 -10.16 4.80
C GLU A 205 13.06 -11.07 6.05
N GLU A 206 12.17 -12.06 6.08
CA GLU A 206 12.07 -13.05 7.15
C GLU A 206 13.35 -13.88 7.28
N GLU A 207 13.95 -14.29 6.16
CA GLU A 207 15.18 -15.09 6.19
C GLU A 207 16.40 -14.24 6.61
N ILE A 208 16.49 -12.97 6.17
CA ILE A 208 17.52 -12.03 6.63
C ILE A 208 17.38 -11.79 8.13
N GLN A 209 16.16 -11.56 8.62
CA GLN A 209 15.91 -11.33 10.03
C GLN A 209 16.30 -12.55 10.87
N THR A 210 15.97 -13.75 10.39
CA THR A 210 16.39 -15.01 11.00
C THR A 210 17.92 -15.11 11.10
N LYS A 211 18.62 -14.93 9.97
CA LYS A 211 20.11 -14.95 9.94
C LYS A 211 20.74 -13.88 10.82
N ALA A 212 20.15 -12.69 10.89
CA ALA A 212 20.61 -11.62 11.77
C ALA A 212 20.43 -11.98 13.26
N THR A 213 19.29 -12.57 13.64
CA THR A 213 19.06 -13.05 15.01
C THR A 213 19.98 -14.20 15.39
N GLU A 214 20.26 -15.12 14.46
CA GLU A 214 21.22 -16.21 14.68
C GLU A 214 22.64 -15.68 14.85
N ALA A 215 23.08 -14.75 13.99
CA ALA A 215 24.40 -14.13 14.09
C ALA A 215 24.56 -13.32 15.39
N LEU A 216 23.52 -12.61 15.84
CA LEU A 216 23.51 -11.93 17.14
C LEU A 216 23.59 -12.92 18.30
N ALA A 217 22.83 -14.03 18.24
CA ALA A 217 22.89 -15.07 19.25
C ALA A 217 24.25 -15.81 19.27
N GLU A 218 24.92 -15.93 18.13
CA GLU A 218 26.27 -16.50 18.03
C GLU A 218 27.33 -15.54 18.59
N LEU A 219 27.22 -14.24 18.29
CA LEU A 219 28.04 -13.19 18.90
C LEU A 219 27.89 -13.15 20.42
N GLU A 220 26.67 -13.21 20.95
CA GLU A 220 26.42 -13.28 22.39
C GLU A 220 27.05 -14.51 23.05
N LYS A 221 27.06 -15.66 22.37
CA LYS A 221 27.74 -16.88 22.87
C LYS A 221 29.27 -16.76 22.84
N MET A 222 29.83 -15.96 21.93
CA MET A 222 31.26 -15.69 21.89
C MET A 222 31.69 -14.70 22.99
N THR A 223 30.91 -13.65 23.26
CA THR A 223 31.23 -12.69 24.35
C THR A 223 31.13 -13.28 25.74
N ILE A 224 30.28 -14.30 25.97
CA ILE A 224 30.19 -14.98 27.29
C ILE A 224 31.39 -15.90 27.57
N LYS A 225 32.12 -16.36 26.55
CA LYS A 225 33.30 -17.23 26.72
C LYS A 225 34.60 -16.49 27.06
N ASP A 226 34.65 -15.17 26.88
CA ASP A 226 35.82 -14.35 27.22
C ASP A 226 35.77 -13.76 28.64
N ASP A 227 34.71 -14.05 29.41
CA ASP A 227 34.53 -13.64 30.82
C ASP A 227 34.66 -14.82 31.81
N GLU A 228 35.39 -15.90 31.46
CA GLU A 228 35.87 -16.86 32.46
C GLU A 228 37.12 -16.30 33.18
N PRO A 229 37.15 -16.23 34.53
CA PRO A 229 38.26 -15.65 35.26
C PRO A 229 39.51 -16.53 35.16
N GLU A 230 40.59 -15.99 34.56
CA GLU A 230 41.93 -16.57 34.63
C GLU A 230 42.33 -16.83 36.09
N GLU A 231 42.68 -18.09 36.38
CA GLU A 231 43.21 -18.55 37.66
C GLU A 231 44.40 -17.71 38.14
N GLU A 232 44.34 -17.29 39.41
CA GLU A 232 45.39 -16.60 40.15
C GLU A 232 46.76 -17.29 40.00
N LYS A 233 47.74 -16.59 39.43
CA LYS A 233 49.17 -16.89 39.64
C LYS A 233 49.79 -16.00 40.73
N PRO A 234 50.70 -16.55 41.56
CA PRO A 234 51.08 -15.96 42.83
C PRO A 234 52.07 -14.79 42.72
N LYS A 235 51.93 -13.89 43.70
CA LYS A 235 52.62 -12.61 43.92
C LYS A 235 54.15 -12.74 44.00
N LEU A 236 54.87 -11.97 43.18
CA LEU A 236 56.27 -11.60 43.43
C LEU A 236 56.37 -10.18 43.98
N LYS A 237 56.96 -10.06 45.17
CA LYS A 237 57.28 -8.81 45.88
C LYS A 237 58.24 -7.95 45.05
N VAL A 238 57.93 -6.67 44.89
CA VAL A 238 58.93 -5.63 44.60
C VAL A 238 58.74 -4.45 45.55
N GLU A 239 59.88 -4.02 46.09
CA GLU A 239 60.06 -3.06 47.17
C GLU A 239 59.59 -1.64 46.89
N SER A 240 59.40 -0.93 48.00
CA SER A 240 58.79 0.39 48.14
C SER A 240 59.73 1.58 47.94
N LYS A 241 59.35 2.51 47.04
CA LYS A 241 59.32 4.01 47.17
C LYS A 241 60.65 4.79 47.42
N PRO A 242 60.69 6.15 47.35
CA PRO A 242 59.69 7.16 46.90
C PRO A 242 60.20 8.41 46.10
N LYS A 243 59.22 9.13 45.48
CA LYS A 243 59.03 10.62 45.30
C LYS A 243 60.03 11.38 44.37
N ALA A 244 59.68 12.45 43.62
CA ALA A 244 58.71 13.53 43.78
C ALA A 244 58.49 14.36 42.47
N LYS A 245 57.28 14.96 42.32
CA LYS A 245 56.89 16.29 41.73
C LYS A 245 57.30 16.59 40.25
N ALA A 246 56.53 17.26 39.38
CA ALA A 246 55.62 18.40 39.55
C ALA A 246 54.65 18.61 38.34
N ALA A 247 53.58 19.37 38.59
CA ALA A 247 52.76 20.29 37.75
C ALA A 247 52.90 20.28 36.20
N THR A 248 51.89 20.59 35.36
CA THR A 248 51.18 21.89 35.30
C THR A 248 50.04 21.89 34.23
N LYS A 249 48.91 22.52 34.58
CA LYS A 249 47.92 23.38 33.83
C LYS A 249 47.40 23.08 32.40
N ARG A 250 46.05 23.11 32.34
CA ARG A 250 45.12 23.95 31.53
C ARG A 250 45.28 24.05 30.00
N GLY A 251 44.17 23.84 29.29
CA GLY A 251 43.90 24.54 28.03
C GLY A 251 42.69 24.01 27.25
N ARG A 252 41.54 24.68 27.38
CA ARG A 252 40.38 24.60 26.45
C ARG A 252 40.60 25.66 25.36
N PRO A 253 40.20 25.42 24.10
CA PRO A 253 39.26 26.38 23.51
C PRO A 253 38.16 25.77 22.62
N LYS A 254 37.01 26.44 22.65
CA LYS A 254 35.95 26.48 21.62
C LYS A 254 36.42 27.36 20.45
N LYS A 255 35.91 27.14 19.23
CA LYS A 255 35.33 28.15 18.29
C LYS A 255 34.82 27.46 17.00
N THR A 256 33.53 27.56 16.65
CA THR A 256 32.86 28.47 15.65
C THR A 256 33.27 28.16 14.20
N ILE A 257 32.40 27.65 13.31
CA ILE A 257 31.29 28.27 12.53
C ILE A 257 31.71 29.53 11.75
N THR A 258 31.67 29.42 10.42
CA THR A 258 31.41 30.40 9.32
C THR A 258 31.40 29.52 8.05
N SER A 259 30.36 29.34 7.22
CA SER A 259 29.52 30.25 6.42
C SER A 259 30.30 31.15 5.46
N GLU A 260 30.42 30.69 4.22
CA GLU A 260 30.21 31.45 2.97
C GLU A 260 29.37 30.58 2.03
#